data_AF-A0A2T4C7D7-F1
#
_entry.id   AF-A0A2T4C7D7-F1
#
_cell.length_a   1.000
_cell.length_b   1.000
_cell.length_c   1.000
_cell.angle_alpha   90.00
_cell.angle_beta   90.00
_cell.angle_gamma   90.00
#
_symmetry.space_group_name_H-M   'P 1'
#
loop_
_entity.id
_entity.type
_entity.pdbx_description
1 polymer ?
#
loop_
_entity_poly.entity_id
_entity_poly.type
_entity_poly.pdbx_seq_one_letter_code
_entity_poly.pdbx_strand_id
1 'polypeptide(L)'
;MTDAVFKFLPLGAIIQSFKVKDTNIVLGFPEQEHYVKYNTAYFGETIGRVANRIKDARIESLNGGKSYALAANDGFNHLHGGNEGWGKRIWRGPTPVGTRQIPGVDGLRGGESVEFTLRSEDGDEGYPGTVEAKVVYTTGSQVVNGNEAFVLGIEYEARLVGGADETVPSFQFYTGDLTNVPAAEGLPARGPRSAFCCEPGRWINACNVPEWKNMVLLKKGETYGARIVYRAWTE
;
A
#
# COMPACT_ATOMS: atom_id res chain seq x y z
N MET A 1 2.05 25.92 5.97
CA MET A 1 1.70 24.57 6.48
C MET A 1 2.91 24.03 7.20
N THR A 2 2.75 23.48 8.40
CA THR A 2 3.85 22.95 9.22
C THR A 2 4.56 21.81 8.50
N ASP A 3 5.88 21.83 8.53
CA ASP A 3 6.74 20.82 7.92
C ASP A 3 6.76 19.54 8.76
N ALA A 4 5.73 18.70 8.61
CA ALA A 4 5.53 17.52 9.44
C ALA A 4 6.49 16.38 9.05
N VAL A 5 7.05 15.70 10.06
CA VAL A 5 7.87 14.50 9.88
C VAL A 5 7.11 13.43 9.09
N PHE A 6 5.84 13.22 9.45
CA PHE A 6 4.95 12.30 8.77
C PHE A 6 3.78 13.06 8.16
N LYS A 7 3.48 12.78 6.90
CA LYS A 7 2.31 13.34 6.20
C LYS A 7 1.67 12.27 5.34
N PHE A 8 0.35 12.16 5.46
CA PHE A 8 -0.46 11.19 4.74
C PHE A 8 -1.55 11.89 3.94
N LEU A 9 -1.93 11.33 2.78
CA LEU A 9 -2.99 11.87 1.94
C LEU A 9 -4.19 10.91 1.87
N PRO A 10 -5.43 11.41 1.74
CA PRO A 10 -6.60 10.58 1.46
C PRO A 10 -6.47 9.79 0.14
N LEU A 11 -5.87 10.39 -0.89
CA LEU A 11 -5.53 9.67 -2.12
C LEU A 11 -4.59 8.51 -1.81
N GLY A 12 -5.00 7.29 -2.14
CA GLY A 12 -4.20 6.06 -2.00
C GLY A 12 -3.75 5.73 -0.58
N ALA A 13 -4.28 6.42 0.43
CA ALA A 13 -3.68 6.49 1.76
C ALA A 13 -2.16 6.83 1.68
N ILE A 14 -1.76 7.70 0.75
CA ILE A 14 -0.35 7.91 0.38
C ILE A 14 0.48 8.42 1.55
N ILE A 15 1.68 7.88 1.70
CA ILE A 15 2.73 8.44 2.57
C ILE A 15 3.47 9.52 1.77
N GLN A 16 3.12 10.79 1.99
CA GLN A 16 3.74 11.92 1.29
C GLN A 16 5.04 12.38 1.96
N SER A 17 5.16 12.20 3.28
CA SER A 17 6.34 12.61 4.04
C SER A 17 6.70 11.55 5.06
N PHE A 18 7.98 11.20 5.09
CA PHE A 18 8.67 10.55 6.19
C PHE A 18 10.05 11.21 6.25
N LYS A 19 10.24 12.14 7.18
CA LYS A 19 11.49 12.91 7.29
C LYS A 19 12.45 12.35 8.32
N VAL A 20 13.73 12.47 8.02
CA VAL A 20 14.82 12.34 8.98
C VAL A 20 15.64 13.63 8.89
N LYS A 21 15.65 14.42 9.98
CA LYS A 21 16.09 15.83 9.97
C LYS A 21 15.36 16.59 8.84
N ASP A 22 16.10 17.23 7.93
CA ASP A 22 15.54 18.04 6.83
C ASP A 22 15.25 17.22 5.56
N THR A 23 15.58 15.93 5.55
CA THR A 23 15.47 15.08 4.35
C THR A 23 14.19 14.25 4.38
N ASN A 24 13.34 14.40 3.37
CA ASN A 24 12.25 13.43 3.12
C ASN A 24 12.84 12.17 2.49
N ILE A 25 12.74 11.04 3.19
CA ILE A 25 13.34 9.77 2.76
C ILE A 25 12.39 8.94 1.88
N VAL A 26 11.16 9.42 1.64
CA VAL A 26 10.27 8.90 0.61
C VAL A 26 10.24 9.82 -0.61
N LEU A 27 10.17 9.23 -1.80
CA LEU A 27 9.88 9.98 -3.01
C LEU A 27 8.41 10.36 -3.07
N GLY A 28 8.11 11.52 -3.64
CA GLY A 28 6.74 11.98 -3.74
C GLY A 28 6.63 13.36 -4.38
N PHE A 29 5.41 13.88 -4.38
CA PHE A 29 5.08 15.21 -4.89
C PHE A 29 4.61 16.11 -3.74
N PRO A 30 4.72 17.44 -3.87
CA PRO A 30 4.33 18.38 -2.81
C PRO A 30 2.82 18.45 -2.62
N GLU A 31 2.04 18.29 -3.70
CA GLU A 31 0.58 18.42 -3.69
C GLU A 31 -0.11 17.14 -4.19
N GLN A 32 -1.34 16.88 -3.73
CA GLN A 32 -2.09 15.67 -4.08
C GLN A 32 -2.39 15.60 -5.59
N GLU A 33 -2.68 16.75 -6.21
CA GLU A 33 -3.01 16.86 -7.64
C GLU A 33 -1.86 16.38 -8.53
N HIS A 34 -0.62 16.53 -8.06
CA HIS A 34 0.55 16.02 -8.77
C HIS A 34 0.63 14.51 -8.73
N TYR A 35 0.17 13.86 -7.64
CA TYR A 35 0.10 12.40 -7.61
C TYR A 35 -0.89 11.89 -8.67
N VAL A 36 -2.06 12.51 -8.76
CA VAL A 36 -3.09 12.14 -9.76
C VAL A 36 -2.55 12.27 -11.19
N LYS A 37 -1.79 13.33 -11.48
CA LYS A 37 -1.28 13.60 -12.84
C LYS A 37 -0.02 12.82 -13.20
N TYR A 38 0.90 12.62 -12.25
CA TYR A 38 2.29 12.29 -12.55
C TYR A 38 2.81 11.02 -11.86
N ASN A 39 2.04 10.41 -10.96
CA ASN A 39 2.53 9.28 -10.17
C ASN A 39 2.52 7.94 -10.91
N THR A 40 3.19 7.88 -12.06
CA THR A 40 3.34 6.64 -12.84
C THR A 40 4.19 5.58 -12.11
N ALA A 41 4.96 6.00 -11.12
CA ALA A 41 5.84 5.16 -10.31
C ALA A 41 5.25 4.79 -8.93
N TYR A 42 3.96 5.05 -8.70
CA TYR A 42 3.23 4.61 -7.49
C TYR A 42 3.83 5.09 -6.16
N PHE A 43 4.49 6.25 -6.14
CA PHE A 43 5.14 6.79 -4.95
C PHE A 43 4.19 6.88 -3.77
N GLY A 44 4.53 6.18 -2.70
CA GLY A 44 3.85 6.24 -1.41
C GLY A 44 2.47 5.59 -1.36
N GLU A 45 1.97 5.05 -2.47
CA GLU A 45 0.62 4.49 -2.59
C GLU A 45 0.46 3.19 -1.78
N THR A 46 -0.73 2.99 -1.22
CA THR A 46 -1.19 1.67 -0.79
C THR A 46 -1.74 0.90 -1.99
N ILE A 47 -0.99 -0.07 -2.47
CA ILE A 47 -1.36 -0.86 -3.65
C ILE A 47 -2.33 -2.00 -3.28
N GLY A 48 -3.37 -2.17 -4.10
CA GLY A 48 -4.29 -3.32 -4.09
C GLY A 48 -5.37 -3.18 -5.17
N ARG A 49 -6.29 -4.14 -5.36
CA ARG A 49 -6.59 -5.29 -4.50
C ARG A 49 -5.49 -6.34 -4.44
N VAL A 50 -4.72 -6.51 -5.51
CA VAL A 50 -3.50 -7.34 -5.51
C VAL A 50 -2.32 -6.52 -6.04
N ALA A 51 -1.31 -6.33 -5.22
CA ALA A 51 -0.04 -5.76 -5.61
C ALA A 51 0.77 -6.69 -6.53
N ASN A 52 1.55 -6.09 -7.44
CA ASN A 52 2.33 -6.73 -8.49
C ASN A 52 1.46 -7.47 -9.53
N ARG A 53 2.05 -8.40 -10.29
CA ARG A 53 1.48 -9.00 -11.50
C ARG A 53 0.73 -10.29 -11.23
N ILE A 54 -0.54 -10.33 -11.63
CA ILE A 54 -1.28 -11.56 -11.89
C ILE A 54 -1.11 -11.91 -13.37
N LYS A 55 -0.65 -13.14 -13.62
CA LYS A 55 -0.37 -13.62 -14.97
C LYS A 55 -1.64 -13.64 -15.83
N ASP A 56 -1.50 -13.26 -17.10
CA ASP A 56 -2.57 -13.31 -18.12
C ASP A 56 -3.83 -12.52 -17.76
N ALA A 57 -3.70 -11.56 -16.82
CA ALA A 57 -4.77 -10.73 -16.29
C ALA A 57 -6.01 -11.53 -15.88
N ARG A 58 -5.80 -12.67 -15.23
CA ARG A 58 -6.88 -13.60 -14.93
C ARG A 58 -6.66 -14.34 -13.64
N ILE A 59 -7.74 -14.57 -12.90
CA ILE A 59 -7.73 -15.47 -11.76
C ILE A 59 -8.54 -16.71 -12.11
N GLU A 60 -7.92 -17.87 -11.91
CA GLU A 60 -8.49 -19.16 -12.27
C GLU A 60 -9.05 -19.89 -11.04
N SER A 61 -10.18 -20.56 -11.28
CA SER A 61 -10.79 -21.54 -10.37
C SER A 61 -11.19 -21.02 -8.97
N LEU A 62 -11.60 -19.77 -8.79
CA LEU A 62 -12.13 -19.26 -7.51
C LEU A 62 -13.63 -19.53 -7.36
N ASN A 63 -14.15 -19.50 -6.13
CA ASN A 63 -15.61 -19.49 -5.86
C ASN A 63 -16.36 -20.64 -6.57
N GLY A 64 -15.88 -21.86 -6.36
CA GLY A 64 -16.42 -23.06 -7.01
C GLY A 64 -15.91 -23.28 -8.43
N GLY A 65 -14.65 -22.95 -8.71
CA GLY A 65 -14.01 -23.23 -9.99
C GLY A 65 -14.24 -22.18 -11.08
N LYS A 66 -14.78 -21.00 -10.75
CA LYS A 66 -15.02 -19.90 -11.69
C LYS A 66 -13.73 -19.14 -12.04
N SER A 67 -13.67 -18.62 -13.26
CA SER A 67 -12.58 -17.77 -13.74
C SER A 67 -13.03 -16.31 -13.80
N TYR A 68 -12.12 -15.40 -13.46
CA TYR A 68 -12.37 -13.96 -13.41
C TYR A 68 -11.34 -13.24 -14.27
N ALA A 69 -11.81 -12.54 -15.30
CA ALA A 69 -10.96 -11.69 -16.13
C ALA A 69 -10.72 -10.35 -15.41
N LEU A 70 -9.50 -9.86 -15.47
CA LEU A 70 -9.04 -8.60 -14.91
C LEU A 70 -8.54 -7.67 -16.02
N ALA A 71 -8.28 -6.41 -15.70
CA ALA A 71 -7.66 -5.48 -16.65
C ALA A 71 -6.22 -5.89 -16.97
N ALA A 72 -5.88 -6.06 -18.26
CA ALA A 72 -4.50 -6.24 -18.71
C ALA A 72 -3.82 -4.86 -18.87
N ASN A 73 -3.35 -4.31 -17.77
CA ASN A 73 -2.77 -2.96 -17.69
C ASN A 73 -1.22 -2.95 -17.70
N ASP A 74 -0.58 -4.12 -17.81
CA ASP A 74 0.88 -4.26 -17.98
C ASP A 74 1.18 -5.41 -18.96
N GLY A 75 1.17 -5.09 -20.26
CA GLY A 75 1.25 -6.09 -21.31
C GLY A 75 0.08 -7.06 -21.23
N PHE A 76 0.35 -8.36 -21.07
CA PHE A 76 -0.68 -9.39 -20.88
C PHE A 76 -1.07 -9.59 -19.41
N ASN A 77 -0.40 -8.93 -18.47
CA ASN A 77 -0.61 -9.13 -17.04
C ASN A 77 -1.52 -8.07 -16.43
N HIS A 78 -2.09 -8.41 -15.28
CA HIS A 78 -2.79 -7.46 -14.42
C HIS A 78 -1.84 -7.01 -13.30
N LEU A 79 -1.52 -5.72 -13.25
CA LEU A 79 -0.55 -5.11 -12.37
C LEU A 79 -1.23 -4.23 -11.33
N HIS A 80 -0.79 -4.34 -10.07
CA HIS A 80 -1.08 -3.39 -8.98
C HIS A 80 -2.58 -3.12 -8.76
N GLY A 81 -3.40 -4.15 -8.98
CA GLY A 81 -4.83 -4.11 -8.73
C GLY A 81 -5.66 -3.45 -9.81
N GLY A 82 -5.06 -3.05 -10.94
CA GLY A 82 -5.78 -2.62 -12.14
C GLY A 82 -5.56 -1.16 -12.52
N ASN A 83 -6.48 -0.64 -13.33
CA ASN A 83 -6.33 0.70 -13.91
C ASN A 83 -6.50 1.80 -12.85
N GLU A 84 -7.49 1.64 -11.98
CA GLU A 84 -7.88 2.52 -10.87
C GLU A 84 -7.75 1.79 -9.52
N GLY A 85 -6.74 0.92 -9.40
CA GLY A 85 -6.44 0.16 -8.18
C GLY A 85 -6.39 1.04 -6.92
N TRP A 86 -6.35 0.43 -5.73
CA TRP A 86 -6.55 1.11 -4.45
C TRP A 86 -5.65 2.34 -4.21
N GLY A 87 -4.45 2.35 -4.78
CA GLY A 87 -3.50 3.47 -4.70
C GLY A 87 -3.96 4.76 -5.40
N LYS A 88 -4.89 4.64 -6.36
CA LYS A 88 -5.44 5.77 -7.13
C LYS A 88 -6.79 6.27 -6.61
N ARG A 89 -7.38 5.56 -5.66
CA ARG A 89 -8.70 5.89 -5.09
C ARG A 89 -8.56 6.85 -3.90
N ILE A 90 -9.60 7.65 -3.65
CA ILE A 90 -9.70 8.43 -2.41
C ILE A 90 -10.22 7.51 -1.29
N TRP A 91 -9.42 7.35 -0.25
CA TRP A 91 -9.78 6.63 0.96
C TRP A 91 -10.53 7.55 1.94
N ARG A 92 -11.42 6.98 2.75
CA ARG A 92 -12.00 7.68 3.90
C ARG A 92 -10.94 7.79 4.98
N GLY A 93 -10.51 9.01 5.29
CA GLY A 93 -9.46 9.31 6.26
C GLY A 93 -8.65 10.53 5.83
N PRO A 94 -7.57 10.90 6.53
CA PRO A 94 -7.11 10.31 7.79
C PRO A 94 -8.09 10.54 8.93
N THR A 95 -8.46 9.47 9.65
CA THR A 95 -9.26 9.56 10.89
C THR A 95 -8.35 9.30 12.09
N PRO A 96 -8.17 10.24 13.03
CA PRO A 96 -7.40 9.98 14.24
C PRO A 96 -8.00 8.83 15.05
N VAL A 97 -7.18 7.85 15.42
CA VAL A 97 -7.59 6.67 16.22
C VAL A 97 -6.82 6.58 17.54
N GLY A 98 -6.39 7.74 18.05
CA GLY A 98 -5.67 7.88 19.31
C GLY A 98 -4.20 7.49 19.23
N THR A 99 -3.61 7.22 20.39
CA THR A 99 -2.23 6.75 20.51
C THR A 99 -2.19 5.22 20.61
N ARG A 100 -1.31 4.58 19.85
CA ARG A 100 -1.17 3.12 19.78
C ARG A 100 0.29 2.73 19.97
N GLN A 101 0.50 1.56 20.58
CA GLN A 101 1.81 0.90 20.58
C GLN A 101 2.01 0.14 19.27
N ILE A 102 3.26 0.01 18.82
CA ILE A 102 3.61 -0.82 17.67
C ILE A 102 4.23 -2.11 18.22
N PRO A 103 3.61 -3.29 18.01
CA PRO A 103 4.18 -4.53 18.51
C PRO A 103 5.59 -4.79 17.94
N GLY A 104 6.53 -5.16 18.81
CA GLY A 104 7.95 -5.29 18.47
C GLY A 104 8.72 -3.96 18.46
N VAL A 105 8.13 -2.88 19.00
CA VAL A 105 8.79 -1.58 19.18
C VAL A 105 8.72 -1.17 20.65
N ASP A 106 9.74 -1.53 21.42
CA ASP A 106 9.82 -1.17 22.84
C ASP A 106 10.25 0.29 23.03
N GLY A 107 9.63 1.00 23.96
CA GLY A 107 10.00 2.38 24.28
C GLY A 107 9.63 3.40 23.19
N LEU A 108 8.60 3.12 22.40
CA LEU A 108 8.02 4.08 21.45
C LEU A 108 7.54 5.34 22.20
N ARG A 109 8.01 6.50 21.76
CA ARG A 109 7.54 7.82 22.18
C ARG A 109 6.55 8.34 21.15
N GLY A 110 5.43 8.90 21.60
CA GLY A 110 4.30 9.26 20.73
C GLY A 110 3.37 8.08 20.52
N GLY A 111 3.05 7.78 19.25
CA GLY A 111 2.13 6.70 18.87
C GLY A 111 0.84 7.24 18.24
N GLU A 112 0.78 8.53 17.92
CA GLU A 112 -0.33 9.13 17.19
C GLU A 112 -0.63 8.30 15.95
N SER A 113 -1.91 7.93 15.83
CA SER A 113 -2.33 6.99 14.80
C SER A 113 -3.50 7.55 14.00
N VAL A 114 -3.46 7.32 12.70
CA VAL A 114 -4.52 7.68 11.76
C VAL A 114 -4.95 6.47 10.94
N GLU A 115 -6.25 6.33 10.74
CA GLU A 115 -6.87 5.27 9.96
C GLU A 115 -7.39 5.79 8.62
N PHE A 116 -7.22 4.96 7.59
CA PHE A 116 -7.82 5.09 6.27
C PHE A 116 -8.63 3.83 5.97
N THR A 117 -9.83 4.00 5.40
CA THR A 117 -10.66 2.88 4.94
C THR A 117 -11.10 3.05 3.49
N LEU A 118 -11.18 1.93 2.77
CA LEU A 118 -11.67 1.86 1.40
C LEU A 118 -12.59 0.65 1.24
N ARG A 119 -13.76 0.89 0.63
CA ARG A 119 -14.65 -0.18 0.20
C ARG A 119 -14.42 -0.46 -1.29
N SER A 120 -13.97 -1.68 -1.58
CA SER A 120 -13.75 -2.22 -2.92
C SER A 120 -14.89 -3.19 -3.20
N GLU A 121 -15.86 -2.77 -4.03
CA GLU A 121 -17.09 -3.54 -4.24
C GLU A 121 -16.84 -4.85 -5.01
N ASP A 122 -17.82 -5.74 -5.01
CA ASP A 122 -17.82 -6.90 -5.90
C ASP A 122 -17.74 -6.46 -7.36
N GLY A 123 -16.80 -7.05 -8.12
CA GLY A 123 -16.49 -6.69 -9.50
C GLY A 123 -15.53 -5.50 -9.66
N ASP A 124 -15.09 -4.85 -8.58
CA ASP A 124 -14.09 -3.77 -8.64
C ASP A 124 -12.80 -4.27 -9.31
N GLU A 125 -12.37 -3.62 -10.40
CA GLU A 125 -11.24 -4.05 -11.26
C GLU A 125 -11.31 -5.51 -11.77
N GLY A 126 -12.51 -6.11 -11.77
CA GLY A 126 -12.78 -7.49 -12.16
C GLY A 126 -12.67 -8.52 -11.04
N TYR A 127 -12.35 -8.09 -9.81
CA TYR A 127 -12.20 -9.00 -8.67
C TYR A 127 -13.54 -9.43 -8.07
N PRO A 128 -13.70 -10.71 -7.70
CA PRO A 128 -14.89 -11.15 -6.97
C PRO A 128 -14.88 -10.70 -5.51
N GLY A 129 -16.06 -10.41 -5.00
CA GLY A 129 -16.36 -10.10 -3.62
C GLY A 129 -16.16 -8.63 -3.25
N THR A 130 -16.94 -8.15 -2.30
CA THR A 130 -16.73 -6.85 -1.68
C THR A 130 -15.70 -6.98 -0.56
N VAL A 131 -14.63 -6.19 -0.63
CA VAL A 131 -13.57 -6.10 0.36
C VAL A 131 -13.61 -4.75 1.07
N GLU A 132 -13.60 -4.79 2.39
CA GLU A 132 -13.28 -3.63 3.23
C GLU A 132 -11.78 -3.65 3.52
N ALA A 133 -11.07 -2.66 2.98
CA ALA A 133 -9.65 -2.44 3.18
C ALA A 133 -9.44 -1.33 4.20
N LYS A 134 -8.41 -1.49 5.04
CA LYS A 134 -8.03 -0.55 6.09
C LYS A 134 -6.51 -0.42 6.17
N VAL A 135 -6.03 0.80 6.36
CA VAL A 135 -4.63 1.09 6.70
C VAL A 135 -4.62 1.92 7.97
N VAL A 136 -3.79 1.54 8.94
CA VAL A 136 -3.48 2.38 10.09
C VAL A 136 -1.99 2.72 10.07
N TYR A 137 -1.70 4.01 10.08
CA TYR A 137 -0.35 4.53 10.30
C TYR A 137 -0.21 4.92 11.77
N THR A 138 0.84 4.43 12.42
CA THR A 138 1.22 4.80 13.79
C THR A 138 2.62 5.41 13.75
N THR A 139 2.74 6.65 14.22
CA THR A 139 3.98 7.43 14.14
C THR A 139 4.58 7.65 15.52
N GLY A 140 5.90 7.73 15.61
CA GLY A 140 6.57 8.09 16.85
C GLY A 140 8.08 8.20 16.70
N SER A 141 8.80 8.21 17.82
CA SER A 141 10.26 8.10 17.85
C SER A 141 10.73 7.06 18.87
N GLN A 142 11.95 6.55 18.67
CA GLN A 142 12.61 5.59 19.55
C GLN A 142 14.11 5.89 19.58
N VAL A 143 14.77 5.65 20.71
CA VAL A 143 16.24 5.69 20.76
C VAL A 143 16.77 4.33 20.27
N VAL A 144 17.58 4.34 19.20
CA VAL A 144 18.22 3.16 18.61
C VAL A 144 19.72 3.42 18.54
N ASN A 145 20.52 2.59 19.24
CA ASN A 145 21.98 2.73 19.29
C ASN A 145 22.45 4.16 19.70
N GLY A 146 21.72 4.82 20.60
CA GLY A 146 22.00 6.19 21.04
C GLY A 146 21.46 7.30 20.14
N ASN A 147 20.93 6.97 18.96
CA ASN A 147 20.35 7.92 18.02
C ASN A 147 18.83 8.01 18.16
N GLU A 148 18.26 9.19 17.95
CA GLU A 148 16.81 9.32 17.78
C GLU A 148 16.41 8.82 16.39
N ALA A 149 15.62 7.75 16.36
CA ALA A 149 15.00 7.20 15.17
C ALA A 149 13.53 7.58 15.11
N PHE A 150 13.08 8.03 13.95
CA PHE A 150 11.68 8.22 13.65
C PHE A 150 11.08 6.88 13.22
N VAL A 151 9.94 6.52 13.81
CA VAL A 151 9.32 5.21 13.68
C VAL A 151 7.98 5.36 12.98
N LEU A 152 7.79 4.55 11.93
CA LEU A 152 6.52 4.42 11.23
C LEU A 152 6.07 2.96 11.27
N GLY A 153 5.00 2.71 12.02
CA GLY A 153 4.25 1.46 11.96
C GLY A 153 3.14 1.58 10.93
N ILE A 154 3.03 0.57 10.07
CA ILE A 154 1.95 0.46 9.08
C ILE A 154 1.24 -0.86 9.29
N GLU A 155 -0.08 -0.81 9.46
CA GLU A 155 -0.93 -1.99 9.60
C GLU A 155 -2.01 -1.99 8.53
N TYR A 156 -2.01 -3.04 7.72
CA TYR A 156 -3.00 -3.28 6.67
C TYR A 156 -3.98 -4.34 7.11
N GLU A 157 -5.24 -4.17 6.74
CA GLU A 157 -6.28 -5.18 6.92
C GLU A 157 -7.19 -5.23 5.69
N ALA A 158 -7.53 -6.43 5.24
CA ALA A 158 -8.59 -6.68 4.27
C ALA A 158 -9.57 -7.71 4.83
N ARG A 159 -10.86 -7.43 4.67
CA ARG A 159 -11.96 -8.32 5.05
C ARG A 159 -12.90 -8.53 3.88
N LEU A 160 -13.15 -9.78 3.51
CA LEU A 160 -14.18 -10.14 2.55
C LEU A 160 -15.54 -10.11 3.24
N VAL A 161 -16.38 -9.12 2.90
CA VAL A 161 -17.65 -8.86 3.59
C VAL A 161 -18.87 -9.31 2.80
N GLY A 162 -18.75 -9.60 1.50
CA GLY A 162 -19.87 -10.06 0.68
C GLY A 162 -19.48 -10.38 -0.76
N GLY A 163 -20.46 -10.76 -1.60
CA GLY A 163 -20.30 -10.97 -3.04
C GLY A 163 -19.59 -12.26 -3.49
N ALA A 164 -18.76 -12.86 -2.63
CA ALA A 164 -18.01 -14.08 -2.93
C ALA A 164 -17.75 -14.93 -1.66
N ASP A 165 -17.39 -16.20 -1.87
CA ASP A 165 -16.96 -17.11 -0.79
C ASP A 165 -15.47 -16.91 -0.49
N GLU A 166 -14.68 -16.58 -1.51
CA GLU A 166 -13.25 -16.32 -1.45
C GLU A 166 -12.80 -15.26 -2.47
N THR A 167 -11.75 -14.52 -2.10
CA THR A 167 -11.08 -13.54 -2.95
C THR A 167 -9.59 -13.54 -2.68
N VAL A 168 -8.84 -12.71 -3.40
CA VAL A 168 -7.39 -12.57 -3.25
C VAL A 168 -7.04 -11.12 -2.93
N PRO A 169 -6.49 -10.86 -1.72
CA PRO A 169 -5.92 -9.56 -1.39
C PRO A 169 -4.40 -9.63 -1.23
N SER A 170 -3.71 -8.58 -1.63
CA SER A 170 -2.37 -8.27 -1.17
C SER A 170 -2.19 -6.74 -1.08
N PHE A 171 -1.41 -6.31 -0.10
CA PHE A 171 -1.05 -4.92 0.10
C PHE A 171 0.44 -4.76 -0.12
N GLN A 172 0.84 -3.62 -0.66
CA GLN A 172 2.23 -3.24 -0.78
C GLN A 172 2.35 -1.73 -0.61
N PHE A 173 3.39 -1.31 0.10
CA PHE A 173 3.90 0.05 0.07
C PHE A 173 4.99 0.14 -1.00
N TYR A 174 4.99 1.19 -1.82
CA TYR A 174 5.86 1.27 -2.98
C TYR A 174 6.72 2.53 -3.04
N THR A 175 8.04 2.35 -3.21
CA THR A 175 9.06 3.39 -3.44
C THR A 175 10.14 2.88 -4.40
N GLY A 176 9.92 2.90 -5.72
CA GLY A 176 10.58 1.98 -6.66
C GLY A 176 12.09 2.14 -7.02
N ASP A 177 12.71 0.99 -7.35
CA ASP A 177 14.01 0.84 -8.07
C ASP A 177 13.91 1.21 -9.56
N LEU A 178 12.79 0.87 -10.20
CA LEU A 178 12.48 1.16 -11.61
C LEU A 178 11.97 2.60 -11.84
N THR A 179 12.23 3.52 -10.90
CA THR A 179 11.75 4.90 -10.96
C THR A 179 12.24 5.60 -12.23
N ASN A 180 11.33 6.08 -13.07
CA ASN A 180 11.68 6.92 -14.23
C ASN A 180 10.57 7.94 -14.50
N VAL A 181 10.51 8.96 -13.64
CA VAL A 181 9.48 10.01 -13.69
C VAL A 181 10.09 11.27 -14.30
N PRO A 182 9.52 11.82 -15.40
CA PRO A 182 10.03 13.04 -16.01
C PRO A 182 9.87 14.24 -15.08
N ALA A 183 10.59 15.33 -15.37
CA ALA A 183 10.38 16.59 -14.69
C ALA A 183 8.92 17.07 -14.90
N ALA A 184 8.30 17.61 -13.87
CA ALA A 184 6.90 18.04 -13.90
C ALA A 184 6.68 19.26 -13.01
N GLU A 185 6.03 20.30 -13.54
CA GLU A 185 5.64 21.52 -12.79
C GLU A 185 6.74 22.07 -11.84
N GLY A 186 7.98 22.21 -12.34
CA GLY A 186 9.12 22.73 -11.55
C GLY A 186 9.82 21.70 -10.66
N LEU A 187 9.32 20.46 -10.59
CA LEU A 187 9.99 19.36 -9.92
C LEU A 187 11.02 18.70 -10.87
N PRO A 188 12.23 18.39 -10.39
CA PRO A 188 13.24 17.75 -11.20
C PRO A 188 12.82 16.32 -11.60
N ALA A 189 13.36 15.85 -12.72
CA ALA A 189 13.18 14.46 -13.13
C ALA A 189 13.79 13.50 -12.09
N ARG A 190 13.18 12.33 -11.95
CA ARG A 190 13.66 11.22 -11.11
C ARG A 190 14.03 10.07 -12.01
N GLY A 191 15.32 9.92 -12.27
CA GLY A 191 15.84 8.87 -13.14
C GLY A 191 15.84 7.48 -12.47
N PRO A 192 16.24 6.44 -13.23
CA PRO A 192 16.38 5.06 -12.74
C PRO A 192 17.15 4.98 -11.42
N ARG A 193 16.67 4.14 -10.48
CA ARG A 193 17.31 3.86 -9.20
C ARG A 193 17.45 5.07 -8.26
N SER A 194 16.59 6.07 -8.44
CA SER A 194 16.52 7.24 -7.54
C SER A 194 15.72 6.97 -6.26
N ALA A 195 15.19 5.76 -6.08
CA ALA A 195 14.52 5.31 -4.87
C ALA A 195 14.94 3.89 -4.48
N PHE A 196 14.69 3.54 -3.22
CA PHE A 196 14.79 2.17 -2.72
C PHE A 196 13.40 1.66 -2.35
N CYS A 197 13.07 0.45 -2.79
CA CYS A 197 11.73 -0.12 -2.67
C CYS A 197 11.61 -1.11 -1.51
N CYS A 198 10.70 -0.81 -0.58
CA CYS A 198 10.38 -1.69 0.53
C CYS A 198 9.07 -2.44 0.25
N GLU A 199 9.21 -3.61 -0.37
CA GLU A 199 8.10 -4.40 -0.91
C GLU A 199 7.84 -5.69 -0.12
N PRO A 200 7.13 -5.65 1.03
CA PRO A 200 6.63 -6.89 1.61
C PRO A 200 5.48 -7.41 0.75
N GLY A 201 5.77 -8.46 -0.01
CA GLY A 201 4.82 -9.10 -0.92
C GLY A 201 4.41 -10.51 -0.45
N ARG A 202 3.33 -11.01 -1.05
CA ARG A 202 2.97 -12.44 -1.04
C ARG A 202 3.42 -13.08 -2.36
N TRP A 203 3.29 -14.41 -2.48
CA TRP A 203 3.41 -15.10 -3.77
C TRP A 203 2.23 -14.72 -4.68
N ILE A 204 2.37 -13.64 -5.44
CA ILE A 204 1.23 -12.95 -6.07
C ILE A 204 0.43 -13.83 -7.03
N ASN A 205 1.09 -14.54 -7.94
CA ASN A 205 0.42 -15.44 -8.88
C ASN A 205 0.06 -16.82 -8.25
N ALA A 206 0.28 -17.04 -6.95
CA ALA A 206 -0.07 -18.31 -6.30
C ALA A 206 -1.56 -18.62 -6.40
N CYS A 207 -2.42 -17.61 -6.56
CA CYS A 207 -3.86 -17.80 -6.77
C CYS A 207 -4.18 -18.67 -8.00
N ASN A 208 -3.28 -18.70 -8.98
CA ASN A 208 -3.37 -19.49 -10.21
C ASN A 208 -2.53 -20.79 -10.17
N VAL A 209 -1.89 -21.10 -9.05
CA VAL A 209 -1.06 -22.30 -8.87
C VAL A 209 -1.74 -23.20 -7.83
N PRO A 210 -2.37 -24.33 -8.24
CA PRO A 210 -3.17 -25.17 -7.34
C PRO A 210 -2.48 -25.56 -6.04
N GLU A 211 -1.18 -25.84 -6.09
CA GLU A 211 -0.34 -26.25 -4.96
C GLU A 211 -0.16 -25.14 -3.92
N TRP A 212 -0.23 -23.87 -4.35
CA TRP A 212 0.11 -22.69 -3.55
C TRP A 212 -1.08 -21.79 -3.27
N LYS A 213 -2.20 -22.00 -3.97
CA LYS A 213 -3.40 -21.17 -3.95
C LYS A 213 -3.89 -20.87 -2.55
N ASN A 214 -3.96 -21.88 -1.69
CA ASN A 214 -4.46 -21.74 -0.32
C ASN A 214 -3.65 -20.76 0.55
N MET A 215 -2.42 -20.39 0.17
CA MET A 215 -1.60 -19.43 0.91
C MET A 215 -2.04 -17.96 0.70
N VAL A 216 -2.83 -17.68 -0.35
CA VAL A 216 -3.17 -16.31 -0.75
C VAL A 216 -4.67 -16.02 -0.79
N LEU A 217 -5.51 -17.03 -0.57
CA LEU A 217 -6.96 -16.85 -0.48
C LEU A 217 -7.35 -16.18 0.83
N LEU A 218 -8.34 -15.29 0.74
CA LEU A 218 -9.08 -14.76 1.87
C LEU A 218 -10.53 -15.24 1.76
N LYS A 219 -10.97 -16.06 2.72
CA LYS A 219 -12.35 -16.57 2.76
C LYS A 219 -13.26 -15.62 3.52
N LYS A 220 -14.56 -15.74 3.28
CA LYS A 220 -15.57 -14.94 3.97
C LYS A 220 -15.49 -15.13 5.48
N GLY A 221 -15.45 -14.03 6.23
CA GLY A 221 -15.30 -14.02 7.68
C GLY A 221 -13.86 -14.07 8.18
N GLU A 222 -12.90 -14.37 7.32
CA GLU A 222 -11.47 -14.26 7.65
C GLU A 222 -11.00 -12.80 7.57
N THR A 223 -9.85 -12.54 8.18
CA THR A 223 -9.16 -11.25 8.11
C THR A 223 -7.73 -11.49 7.64
N TYR A 224 -7.36 -10.86 6.53
CA TYR A 224 -5.96 -10.78 6.13
C TYR A 224 -5.38 -9.49 6.68
N GLY A 225 -4.18 -9.56 7.28
CA GLY A 225 -3.44 -8.38 7.69
C GLY A 225 -1.93 -8.54 7.57
N ALA A 226 -1.26 -7.40 7.50
CA ALA A 226 0.20 -7.30 7.49
C ALA A 226 0.62 -6.10 8.34
N ARG A 227 1.75 -6.22 9.03
CA ARG A 227 2.38 -5.13 9.78
C ARG A 227 3.81 -4.93 9.30
N ILE A 228 4.16 -3.69 9.01
CA ILE A 228 5.52 -3.29 8.64
C ILE A 228 5.96 -2.19 9.61
N VAL A 229 7.21 -2.23 10.03
CA VAL A 229 7.79 -1.23 10.91
C VAL A 229 9.07 -0.70 10.30
N TYR A 230 9.09 0.61 10.03
CA TYR A 230 10.29 1.32 9.61
C TYR A 230 10.87 2.11 10.78
N ARG A 231 12.20 2.06 10.90
CA ARG A 231 12.98 2.90 11.80
C ARG A 231 14.02 3.60 10.96
N ALA A 232 14.02 4.92 10.97
CA ALA A 232 14.96 5.72 10.20
C ALA A 232 15.63 6.75 11.09
N TRP A 233 16.96 6.80 11.02
CA TRP A 233 17.79 7.77 11.72
C TRP A 233 18.96 8.14 10.82
N THR A 234 19.72 9.13 11.25
CA THR A 234 20.99 9.55 10.68
C THR A 234 22.05 9.32 11.74
N GLU A 235 23.20 8.83 11.32
CA GLU A 235 24.42 8.84 12.14
C GLU A 235 24.89 10.27 12.40
#